data_AF-A0A239BZP6-F1
#
_entry.id   AF-A0A239BZP6-F1
#
_cell.length_a   1.000
_cell.length_b   1.000
_cell.length_c   1.000
_cell.angle_alpha   90.00
_cell.angle_beta   90.00
_cell.angle_gamma   90.00
#
_symmetry.space_group_name_H-M   'P 1'
#
loop_
_entity.id
_entity.type
_entity.pdbx_description
1 polymer ?
#
loop_
_entity_poly.entity_id
_entity_poly.type
_entity_poly.pdbx_seq_one_letter_code
_entity_poly.pdbx_strand_id
1 'polypeptide(L)'
;MYACSSGPTPSEKEIEKNISNIYLAKTTFEDIIGGTLGDFDNVDVKNVYVSQSAILDTMNINFSRNSIAAITYENLSSEERESYDYIGVDISQKNGEKNPFSFSTNTLEKMTATKKVAYQFAESIKNQSYQELEPIMKIGPDASQTAKAIEDHFSKNTTAAGTIINYYYHGAGEGEHQSKTYYSHLGTFVYANGMTQNFFVNIFEGASVIEGYNISAL
;
A
#
# COMPACT_ATOMS: atom_id res chain seq x y z
N MET A 1 14.23 20.25 -28.24
CA MET A 1 14.15 21.43 -27.34
C MET A 1 14.48 20.96 -25.94
N TYR A 2 15.16 21.82 -25.17
CA TYR A 2 15.91 21.51 -23.97
C TYR A 2 15.10 20.77 -22.89
N ALA A 3 15.55 19.56 -22.53
CA ALA A 3 15.16 18.90 -21.29
C ALA A 3 15.87 19.63 -20.14
N CYS A 4 15.19 20.61 -19.53
CA CYS A 4 15.58 21.06 -18.21
C CYS A 4 15.34 19.89 -17.27
N SER A 5 16.39 19.21 -16.82
CA SER A 5 16.30 18.34 -15.64
C SER A 5 16.11 19.24 -14.42
N SER A 6 14.89 19.75 -14.21
CA SER A 6 14.49 20.19 -12.89
C SER A 6 14.65 18.98 -11.97
N GLY A 7 15.37 19.16 -10.86
CA GLY A 7 15.45 18.12 -9.82
C GLY A 7 14.05 17.71 -9.36
N PRO A 8 13.94 16.62 -8.58
CA PRO A 8 12.66 16.03 -8.28
C PRO A 8 11.69 17.03 -7.64
N THR A 9 10.42 16.98 -8.05
CA THR A 9 9.35 17.80 -7.46
C THR A 9 9.19 17.46 -5.96
N PRO A 10 8.54 18.33 -5.17
CA PRO A 10 8.25 18.00 -3.77
C PRO A 10 7.52 16.65 -3.60
N SER A 11 6.56 16.36 -4.47
CA SER A 11 5.82 15.10 -4.49
C SER A 11 6.76 13.93 -4.80
N GLU A 12 7.60 14.03 -5.82
CA GLU A 12 8.59 13.01 -6.18
C GLU A 12 9.58 12.72 -5.04
N LYS A 13 10.00 13.74 -4.29
CA LYS A 13 10.87 13.55 -3.11
C LYS A 13 10.18 12.75 -2.01
N GLU A 14 8.90 13.01 -1.74
CA GLU A 14 8.17 12.25 -0.73
C GLU A 14 7.87 10.82 -1.20
N ILE A 15 7.59 10.64 -2.49
CA ILE A 15 7.44 9.31 -3.11
C ILE A 15 8.75 8.51 -2.99
N GLU A 16 9.88 9.10 -3.39
CA GLU A 16 11.21 8.48 -3.27
C GLU A 16 11.52 8.09 -1.82
N LYS A 17 11.26 8.99 -0.87
CA LYS A 17 11.46 8.75 0.56
C LYS A 17 10.59 7.58 1.05
N ASN A 18 9.31 7.54 0.71
CA ASN A 18 8.40 6.49 1.15
C ASN A 18 8.77 5.12 0.56
N ILE A 19 9.10 5.06 -0.72
CA ILE A 19 9.56 3.84 -1.38
C ILE A 19 10.91 3.39 -0.78
N SER A 20 11.85 4.31 -0.57
CA SER A 20 13.14 4.01 0.06
C SER A 20 12.98 3.50 1.49
N ASN A 21 12.07 4.05 2.29
CA ASN A 21 11.86 3.61 3.67
C ASN A 21 11.30 2.19 3.76
N ILE A 22 10.48 1.77 2.81
CA ILE A 22 9.85 0.44 2.81
C ILE A 22 10.76 -0.59 2.13
N TYR A 23 11.31 -0.24 0.97
CA TYR A 23 11.98 -1.20 0.09
C TYR A 23 13.50 -1.01 0.02
N LEU A 24 14.06 0.03 0.63
CA LEU A 24 15.49 0.39 0.50
C LEU A 24 15.90 0.52 -0.97
N ALA A 25 15.00 1.04 -1.80
CA ALA A 25 15.12 1.08 -3.25
C ALA A 25 15.49 2.47 -3.75
N LYS A 26 16.18 2.52 -4.90
CA LYS A 26 16.37 3.75 -5.68
C LYS A 26 15.17 3.98 -6.58
N THR A 27 14.67 5.21 -6.59
CA THR A 27 13.49 5.62 -7.38
C THR A 27 13.85 6.73 -8.36
N THR A 28 13.34 6.66 -9.59
CA THR A 28 13.38 7.75 -10.57
C THR A 28 12.04 7.88 -11.29
N PHE A 29 11.78 9.04 -11.89
CA PHE A 29 10.49 9.39 -12.45
C PHE A 29 10.60 9.78 -13.93
N GLU A 30 9.53 9.54 -14.67
CA GLU A 30 9.34 10.01 -16.03
C GLU A 30 7.87 10.35 -16.26
N ASP A 31 7.62 11.45 -16.94
CA ASP A 31 6.28 11.82 -17.37
C ASP A 31 6.14 11.48 -18.85
N ILE A 32 5.21 10.60 -19.17
CA ILE A 32 4.87 10.25 -20.55
C ILE A 32 3.58 10.99 -20.89
N ILE A 33 3.65 11.95 -21.80
CA ILE A 33 2.50 12.78 -22.20
C ILE A 33 2.08 12.42 -23.62
N GLY A 34 0.78 12.17 -23.83
CA GLY A 34 0.21 11.76 -25.11
C GLY A 34 0.78 10.43 -25.61
N GLY A 35 1.08 9.50 -24.70
CA GLY A 35 1.68 8.21 -25.01
C GLY A 35 0.65 7.17 -25.48
N THR A 36 1.16 5.98 -25.80
CA THR A 36 0.35 4.79 -26.08
C THR A 36 0.62 3.74 -25.02
N LEU A 37 -0.45 3.20 -24.41
CA LEU A 37 -0.41 2.14 -23.41
C LEU A 37 -1.29 0.98 -23.87
N GLY A 38 -0.68 -0.06 -24.45
CA GLY A 38 -1.43 -1.16 -25.05
C GLY A 38 -2.29 -0.65 -26.21
N ASP A 39 -3.61 -0.80 -26.09
CA ASP A 39 -4.60 -0.34 -27.10
C ASP A 39 -5.12 1.08 -26.83
N PHE A 40 -4.62 1.78 -25.80
CA PHE A 40 -5.03 3.14 -25.46
C PHE A 40 -4.02 4.17 -26.01
N ASP A 41 -4.49 5.09 -26.85
CA ASP A 41 -3.70 6.20 -27.39
C ASP A 41 -4.00 7.51 -26.67
N ASN A 42 -3.02 8.43 -26.69
CA ASN A 42 -3.07 9.75 -26.07
C ASN A 42 -3.32 9.71 -24.56
N VAL A 43 -2.62 8.82 -23.85
CA VAL A 43 -2.69 8.72 -22.39
C VAL A 43 -1.51 9.40 -21.72
N ASP A 44 -1.78 10.06 -20.61
CA ASP A 44 -0.75 10.68 -19.77
C ASP A 44 -0.40 9.77 -18.59
N VAL A 45 0.88 9.48 -18.41
CA VAL A 45 1.36 8.51 -17.42
C VAL A 45 2.49 9.09 -16.57
N LYS A 46 2.32 9.03 -15.25
CA LYS A 46 3.43 9.21 -14.31
C LYS A 46 4.14 7.87 -14.11
N ASN A 47 5.30 7.70 -14.72
CA ASN A 47 6.10 6.49 -14.56
C ASN A 47 7.06 6.60 -13.38
N VAL A 48 7.13 5.53 -12.60
CA VAL A 48 8.03 5.35 -11.47
C VAL A 48 8.90 4.12 -11.72
N TYR A 49 10.21 4.35 -11.81
CA TYR A 49 11.21 3.30 -11.96
C TYR A 49 11.84 3.01 -10.60
N VAL A 50 11.75 1.76 -10.15
CA VAL A 50 12.25 1.32 -8.85
C VAL A 50 13.31 0.25 -9.06
N SER A 51 14.47 0.39 -8.42
CA SER A 51 15.61 -0.51 -8.60
C SER A 51 16.46 -0.62 -7.34
N GLN A 52 17.49 -1.47 -7.38
CA GLN A 52 18.50 -1.59 -6.33
C GLN A 52 17.92 -1.97 -4.95
N SER A 53 16.97 -2.92 -4.91
CA SER A 53 16.37 -3.39 -3.67
C SER A 53 16.47 -4.91 -3.52
N ALA A 54 17.25 -5.35 -2.54
CA ALA A 54 17.30 -6.77 -2.15
C ALA A 54 15.95 -7.26 -1.58
N ILE A 55 15.13 -6.35 -1.07
CA ILE A 55 13.79 -6.66 -0.58
C ILE A 55 12.88 -7.03 -1.75
N LEU A 56 12.84 -6.21 -2.80
CA LEU A 56 12.03 -6.45 -4.01
C LEU A 56 12.49 -7.66 -4.82
N ASP A 57 13.74 -8.11 -4.66
CA ASP A 57 14.23 -9.37 -5.24
C ASP A 57 13.58 -10.62 -4.60
N THR A 58 12.98 -10.50 -3.42
CA THR A 58 12.42 -11.64 -2.66
C THR A 58 10.90 -11.56 -2.43
N MET A 59 10.32 -10.36 -2.57
CA MET A 59 8.89 -10.15 -2.38
C MET A 59 8.07 -10.54 -3.61
N ASN A 60 6.78 -10.79 -3.39
CA ASN A 60 5.83 -10.92 -4.50
C ASN A 60 5.70 -9.56 -5.22
N ILE A 61 6.18 -9.52 -6.46
CA ILE A 61 6.29 -8.30 -7.25
C ILE A 61 4.95 -7.60 -7.47
N ASN A 62 3.84 -8.35 -7.54
CA ASN A 62 2.52 -7.77 -7.74
C ASN A 62 2.10 -6.93 -6.53
N PHE A 63 2.35 -7.40 -5.31
CA PHE A 63 2.03 -6.64 -4.10
C PHE A 63 2.88 -5.38 -3.98
N SER A 64 4.17 -5.48 -4.31
CA SER A 64 5.08 -4.34 -4.29
C SER A 64 4.71 -3.29 -5.34
N ARG A 65 4.40 -3.68 -6.59
CA ARG A 65 3.98 -2.74 -7.63
C ARG A 65 2.71 -1.99 -7.25
N ASN A 66 1.68 -2.70 -6.79
CA ASN A 66 0.42 -2.09 -6.37
C ASN A 66 0.66 -1.08 -5.23
N SER A 67 1.50 -1.45 -4.26
CA SER A 67 1.87 -0.57 -3.16
C SER A 67 2.66 0.67 -3.64
N ILE A 68 3.62 0.51 -4.54
CA ILE A 68 4.38 1.62 -5.12
C ILE A 68 3.45 2.56 -5.92
N ALA A 69 2.52 2.03 -6.71
CA ALA A 69 1.54 2.83 -7.44
C ALA A 69 0.63 3.63 -6.49
N ALA A 70 0.15 3.00 -5.42
CA ALA A 70 -0.65 3.66 -4.39
C ALA A 70 0.15 4.76 -3.66
N ILE A 71 1.40 4.49 -3.25
CA ILE A 71 2.30 5.50 -2.64
C ILE A 71 2.48 6.68 -3.60
N THR A 72 2.70 6.40 -4.88
CA THR A 72 2.88 7.44 -5.90
C THR A 72 1.63 8.32 -5.97
N TYR A 73 0.47 7.72 -6.21
CA TYR A 73 -0.80 8.44 -6.28
C TYR A 73 -1.09 9.26 -5.02
N GLU A 74 -0.91 8.67 -3.83
CA GLU A 74 -1.16 9.33 -2.53
C GLU A 74 -0.32 10.58 -2.29
N ASN A 75 0.89 10.64 -2.86
CA ASN A 75 1.82 11.75 -2.62
C ASN A 75 1.82 12.79 -3.74
N LEU A 76 1.15 12.52 -4.87
CA LEU A 76 0.85 13.56 -5.86
C LEU A 76 -0.16 14.57 -5.28
N SER A 77 -0.02 15.84 -5.65
CA SER A 77 -1.03 16.87 -5.39
C SER A 77 -2.32 16.57 -6.16
N SER A 78 -3.42 17.23 -5.80
CA SER A 78 -4.67 17.10 -6.56
C SER A 78 -4.50 17.50 -8.02
N GLU A 79 -3.76 18.60 -8.27
CA GLU A 79 -3.47 19.08 -9.62
C GLU A 79 -2.59 18.10 -10.41
N GLU A 80 -1.59 17.49 -9.77
CA GLU A 80 -0.76 16.46 -10.40
C GLU A 80 -1.59 15.21 -10.72
N ARG A 81 -2.48 14.76 -9.82
CA ARG A 81 -3.36 13.60 -10.07
C ARG A 81 -4.29 13.82 -11.25
N GLU A 82 -4.79 15.02 -11.43
CA GLU A 82 -5.67 15.38 -12.56
C GLU A 82 -4.91 15.43 -13.90
N SER A 83 -3.57 15.50 -13.87
CA SER A 83 -2.74 15.56 -15.08
C SER A 83 -2.31 14.20 -15.64
N TYR A 84 -2.66 13.09 -14.97
CA TYR A 84 -2.29 11.75 -15.42
C TYR A 84 -3.50 10.81 -15.43
N ASP A 85 -3.62 10.01 -16.48
CA ASP A 85 -4.61 8.95 -16.60
C ASP A 85 -4.16 7.67 -15.86
N TYR A 86 -2.84 7.45 -15.83
CA TYR A 86 -2.23 6.26 -15.25
C TYR A 86 -0.99 6.58 -14.41
N ILE A 87 -0.73 5.70 -13.44
CA ILE A 87 0.57 5.59 -12.78
C ILE A 87 1.24 4.30 -13.25
N GLY A 88 2.40 4.42 -13.88
CA GLY A 88 3.21 3.29 -14.28
C GLY A 88 4.28 2.96 -13.23
N VAL A 89 4.50 1.67 -13.00
CA VAL A 89 5.53 1.16 -12.10
C VAL A 89 6.38 0.13 -12.84
N ASP A 90 7.67 0.40 -12.95
CA ASP A 90 8.67 -0.54 -13.47
C ASP A 90 9.67 -0.87 -12.37
N ILE A 91 9.62 -2.11 -11.88
CA ILE A 91 10.58 -2.63 -10.91
C ILE A 91 11.64 -3.43 -11.66
N SER A 92 12.89 -3.01 -11.53
CA SER A 92 14.07 -3.73 -12.03
C SER A 92 14.71 -4.54 -10.91
N GLN A 93 14.65 -5.86 -11.02
CA GLN A 93 15.27 -6.81 -10.09
C GLN A 93 16.75 -7.04 -10.42
N LYS A 94 17.50 -7.58 -9.47
CA LYS A 94 18.96 -7.83 -9.60
C LYS A 94 19.31 -8.77 -10.76
N ASN A 95 18.42 -9.69 -11.13
CA ASN A 95 18.59 -10.59 -12.27
C ASN A 95 18.43 -9.87 -13.65
N GLY A 96 18.10 -8.57 -13.66
CA GLY A 96 17.83 -7.80 -14.88
C GLY A 96 16.38 -7.89 -15.37
N GLU A 97 15.52 -8.64 -14.67
CA GLU A 97 14.11 -8.73 -14.98
C GLU A 97 13.41 -7.40 -14.67
N LYS A 98 12.57 -6.96 -15.62
CA LYS A 98 11.74 -5.78 -15.52
C LYS A 98 10.29 -6.18 -15.52
N ASN A 99 9.52 -5.57 -14.62
CA ASN A 99 8.12 -5.90 -14.42
C ASN A 99 7.23 -4.65 -14.56
N PRO A 100 7.19 -4.01 -15.75
CA PRO A 100 6.40 -2.81 -15.95
C PRO A 100 4.90 -3.10 -15.88
N PHE A 101 4.15 -2.22 -15.23
CA PHE A 101 2.69 -2.26 -15.22
C PHE A 101 2.12 -0.89 -14.92
N SER A 102 0.96 -0.60 -15.50
CA SER A 102 0.28 0.68 -15.33
C SER A 102 -1.08 0.49 -14.68
N PHE A 103 -1.40 1.39 -13.77
CA PHE A 103 -2.64 1.39 -13.00
C PHE A 103 -3.44 2.64 -13.34
N SER A 104 -4.73 2.49 -13.62
CA SER A 104 -5.59 3.66 -13.82
C SER A 104 -5.68 4.46 -12.51
N THR A 105 -5.69 5.78 -12.61
CA THR A 105 -5.84 6.65 -11.43
C THR A 105 -7.15 6.40 -10.69
N ASN A 106 -8.21 6.01 -11.41
CA ASN A 106 -9.50 5.60 -10.82
C ASN A 106 -9.35 4.38 -9.88
N THR A 107 -8.65 3.33 -10.32
CA THR A 107 -8.37 2.16 -9.46
C THR A 107 -7.55 2.57 -8.23
N LEU A 108 -6.54 3.42 -8.41
CA LEU A 108 -5.69 3.88 -7.31
C LEU A 108 -6.45 4.78 -6.32
N GLU A 109 -7.38 5.60 -6.80
CA GLU A 109 -8.28 6.39 -5.96
C GLU A 109 -9.10 5.48 -5.04
N LYS A 110 -9.73 4.46 -5.61
CA LYS A 110 -10.54 3.46 -4.88
C LYS A 110 -9.69 2.68 -3.87
N MET A 111 -8.49 2.24 -4.28
CA MET A 111 -7.55 1.55 -3.39
C MET A 111 -7.12 2.46 -2.23
N THR A 112 -6.78 3.72 -2.51
CA THR A 112 -6.39 4.72 -1.50
C THR A 112 -7.53 5.02 -0.53
N ALA A 113 -8.77 5.10 -1.01
CA ALA A 113 -9.94 5.31 -0.17
C ALA A 113 -10.10 4.19 0.86
N THR A 114 -9.92 2.92 0.45
CA THR A 114 -9.98 1.78 1.39
C THR A 114 -8.79 1.73 2.34
N LYS A 115 -7.59 2.18 1.91
CA LYS A 115 -6.39 2.22 2.76
C LYS A 115 -6.60 3.01 4.06
N LYS A 116 -7.45 4.05 4.07
CA LYS A 116 -7.79 4.79 5.30
C LYS A 116 -8.38 3.90 6.39
N VAL A 117 -9.24 2.95 6.01
CA VAL A 117 -9.84 1.98 6.94
C VAL A 117 -8.76 1.02 7.45
N ALA A 118 -7.84 0.61 6.58
CA ALA A 118 -6.69 -0.20 6.98
C ALA A 118 -5.80 0.56 7.99
N TYR A 119 -5.48 1.83 7.74
CA TYR A 119 -4.74 2.66 8.69
C TYR A 119 -5.42 2.74 10.05
N GLN A 120 -6.74 2.94 10.08
CA GLN A 120 -7.48 2.94 11.34
C GLN A 120 -7.32 1.60 12.08
N PHE A 121 -7.41 0.47 11.39
CA PHE A 121 -7.18 -0.84 11.99
C PHE A 121 -5.79 -0.97 12.64
N ALA A 122 -4.73 -0.60 11.91
CA ALA A 122 -3.36 -0.71 12.41
C ALA A 122 -3.08 0.28 13.56
N GLU A 123 -3.59 1.50 13.47
CA GLU A 123 -3.42 2.53 14.50
C GLU A 123 -4.17 2.18 15.78
N SER A 124 -5.41 1.68 15.69
CA SER A 124 -6.18 1.25 16.87
C SER A 124 -5.50 0.09 17.61
N ILE A 125 -4.89 -0.86 16.88
CA ILE A 125 -4.09 -1.94 17.50
C ILE A 125 -2.85 -1.38 18.19
N LYS A 126 -2.05 -0.55 17.49
CA LYS A 126 -0.84 0.06 18.04
C LYS A 126 -1.13 0.88 19.31
N ASN A 127 -2.21 1.66 19.30
CA ASN A 127 -2.61 2.51 20.41
C ASN A 127 -3.41 1.76 21.50
N GLN A 128 -3.65 0.45 21.32
CA GLN A 128 -4.46 -0.38 22.22
C GLN A 128 -5.90 0.13 22.38
N SER A 129 -6.40 0.88 21.41
CA SER A 129 -7.76 1.42 21.35
C SER A 129 -8.71 0.44 20.65
N TYR A 130 -8.80 -0.81 21.12
CA TYR A 130 -9.51 -1.88 20.39
C TYR A 130 -11.01 -1.62 20.18
N GLN A 131 -11.65 -0.82 21.04
CA GLN A 131 -13.04 -0.38 20.82
C GLN A 131 -13.23 0.41 19.51
N GLU A 132 -12.18 1.03 18.98
CA GLU A 132 -12.22 1.76 17.70
C GLU A 132 -12.25 0.82 16.49
N LEU A 133 -12.02 -0.48 16.68
CA LEU A 133 -12.15 -1.50 15.64
C LEU A 133 -13.62 -1.84 15.37
N GLU A 134 -14.49 -1.78 16.37
CA GLU A 134 -15.91 -2.14 16.23
C GLU A 134 -16.63 -1.47 15.04
N PRO A 135 -16.53 -0.15 14.80
CA PRO A 135 -17.21 0.50 13.68
C PRO A 135 -16.65 0.14 12.30
N ILE A 136 -15.44 -0.41 12.23
CA ILE A 136 -14.76 -0.76 10.97
C ILE A 136 -14.67 -2.26 10.72
N MET A 137 -15.28 -3.09 11.56
CA MET A 137 -15.22 -4.55 11.44
C MET A 137 -16.60 -5.11 11.11
N LYS A 138 -16.69 -5.89 10.04
CA LYS A 138 -17.91 -6.59 9.63
C LYS A 138 -17.61 -8.06 9.35
N ILE A 139 -16.98 -8.71 10.33
CA ILE A 139 -16.54 -10.10 10.23
C ILE A 139 -17.31 -10.92 11.23
N GLY A 140 -17.98 -11.96 10.73
CA GLY A 140 -18.87 -12.77 11.55
C GLY A 140 -20.11 -12.00 12.04
N PRO A 141 -20.80 -12.53 13.06
CA PRO A 141 -22.09 -12.00 13.49
C PRO A 141 -21.99 -10.76 14.40
N ASP A 142 -20.84 -10.50 15.01
CA ASP A 142 -20.67 -9.47 16.06
C ASP A 142 -19.28 -8.80 15.99
N ALA A 143 -19.27 -7.50 15.73
CA ALA A 143 -18.06 -6.69 15.62
C ALA A 143 -17.32 -6.55 16.96
N SER A 144 -18.04 -6.45 18.08
CA SER A 144 -17.47 -6.30 19.42
C SER A 144 -16.74 -7.59 19.84
N GLN A 145 -17.30 -8.77 19.52
CA GLN A 145 -16.61 -10.04 19.74
C GLN A 145 -15.33 -10.16 18.91
N THR A 146 -15.35 -9.68 17.68
CA THR A 146 -14.16 -9.70 16.81
C THR A 146 -13.08 -8.76 17.33
N ALA A 147 -13.44 -7.53 17.73
CA ALA A 147 -12.52 -6.59 18.35
C ALA A 147 -11.89 -7.17 19.63
N LYS A 148 -12.70 -7.84 20.46
CA LYS A 148 -12.22 -8.51 21.67
C LYS A 148 -11.25 -9.66 21.37
N ALA A 149 -11.51 -10.47 20.35
CA ALA A 149 -10.60 -11.54 19.96
C ALA A 149 -9.22 -10.99 19.49
N ILE A 150 -9.22 -9.85 18.80
CA ILE A 150 -7.99 -9.15 18.39
C ILE A 150 -7.24 -8.62 19.62
N GLU A 151 -7.95 -7.97 20.55
CA GLU A 151 -7.37 -7.49 21.82
C GLU A 151 -6.70 -8.64 22.59
N ASP A 152 -7.38 -9.78 22.72
CA ASP A 152 -6.88 -10.93 23.46
C ASP A 152 -5.65 -11.57 22.77
N HIS A 153 -5.59 -11.53 21.44
CA HIS A 153 -4.40 -11.96 20.67
C HIS A 153 -3.20 -11.06 20.95
N PHE A 154 -3.37 -9.75 20.82
CA PHE A 154 -2.25 -8.81 21.01
C PHE A 154 -1.82 -8.68 22.47
N SER A 155 -2.73 -8.80 23.43
CA SER A 155 -2.41 -8.80 24.86
C SER A 155 -1.49 -9.95 25.27
N LYS A 156 -1.60 -11.11 24.60
CA LYS A 156 -0.67 -12.23 24.79
C LYS A 156 0.70 -11.93 24.20
N ASN A 157 0.72 -11.37 22.99
CA ASN A 157 1.96 -11.02 22.28
C ASN A 157 2.74 -9.92 22.98
N THR A 158 2.06 -8.93 23.57
CA THR A 158 2.73 -7.82 24.28
C THR A 158 3.49 -8.28 25.52
N THR A 159 3.06 -9.36 26.15
CA THR A 159 3.79 -9.96 27.28
C THR A 159 5.13 -10.55 26.84
N ALA A 160 5.23 -11.09 25.62
CA ALA A 160 6.44 -11.72 25.08
C ALA A 160 7.35 -10.77 24.30
N ALA A 161 6.79 -9.86 23.51
CA ALA A 161 7.53 -9.00 22.59
C ALA A 161 7.49 -7.50 22.92
N GLY A 162 6.76 -7.11 23.96
CA GLY A 162 6.53 -5.70 24.31
C GLY A 162 5.40 -5.08 23.49
N THR A 163 5.18 -3.78 23.63
CA THR A 163 4.12 -3.08 22.89
C THR A 163 4.50 -2.90 21.42
N ILE A 164 3.51 -2.77 20.54
CA ILE A 164 3.73 -2.32 19.18
C ILE A 164 4.11 -0.84 19.23
N ILE A 165 5.24 -0.48 18.62
CA ILE A 165 5.75 0.89 18.59
C ILE A 165 5.59 1.55 17.22
N ASN A 166 5.44 0.74 16.17
CA ASN A 166 5.28 1.23 14.81
C ASN A 166 4.54 0.21 13.94
N TYR A 167 4.08 0.64 12.77
CA TYR A 167 3.65 -0.23 11.69
C TYR A 167 3.94 0.42 10.35
N TYR A 168 4.00 -0.39 9.30
CA TYR A 168 4.10 0.09 7.92
C TYR A 168 3.39 -0.85 6.96
N TYR A 169 2.87 -0.29 5.86
CA TYR A 169 2.30 -1.04 4.75
C TYR A 169 3.39 -1.33 3.73
N HIS A 170 3.50 -2.59 3.29
CA HIS A 170 4.52 -3.05 2.35
C HIS A 170 3.93 -3.71 1.10
N GLY A 171 2.61 -3.77 0.98
CA GLY A 171 1.96 -4.41 -0.15
C GLY A 171 0.50 -4.02 -0.25
N ALA A 172 -0.02 -4.03 -1.48
CA ALA A 172 -1.45 -3.96 -1.73
C ALA A 172 -1.84 -5.03 -2.75
N GLY A 173 -3.02 -5.62 -2.60
CA GLY A 173 -3.59 -6.59 -3.53
C GLY A 173 -4.94 -6.10 -4.02
N GLU A 174 -5.30 -6.52 -5.23
CA GLU A 174 -6.67 -6.42 -5.74
C GLU A 174 -7.17 -7.84 -5.96
N GLY A 175 -8.42 -8.09 -5.61
CA GLY A 175 -9.08 -9.35 -5.88
C GLY A 175 -10.58 -9.17 -6.08
N GLU A 176 -11.22 -10.23 -6.56
CA GLU A 176 -12.66 -10.24 -6.80
C GLU A 176 -13.32 -11.34 -5.96
N HIS A 177 -14.43 -11.02 -5.30
CA HIS A 177 -15.27 -11.98 -4.61
C HIS A 177 -16.74 -11.67 -4.89
N GLN A 178 -17.49 -12.64 -5.42
CA GLN A 178 -18.91 -12.48 -5.77
C GLN A 178 -19.19 -11.24 -6.64
N SER A 179 -18.37 -11.02 -7.68
CA SER A 179 -18.48 -9.86 -8.57
C SER A 179 -18.28 -8.50 -7.90
N LYS A 180 -17.63 -8.47 -6.73
CA LYS A 180 -17.21 -7.26 -6.05
C LYS A 180 -15.69 -7.25 -5.92
N THR A 181 -15.08 -6.14 -6.31
CA THR A 181 -13.66 -5.88 -6.11
C THR A 181 -13.39 -5.61 -4.64
N TYR A 182 -12.34 -6.23 -4.10
CA TYR A 182 -11.77 -5.90 -2.79
C TYR A 182 -10.30 -5.56 -2.93
N TYR A 183 -9.84 -4.71 -2.02
CA TYR A 183 -8.44 -4.34 -1.90
C TYR A 183 -7.88 -4.95 -0.60
N SER A 184 -6.79 -5.69 -0.74
CA SER A 184 -6.00 -6.21 0.37
C SER A 184 -4.89 -5.22 0.72
N HIS A 185 -4.79 -4.82 1.97
CA HIS A 185 -3.69 -3.98 2.46
C HIS A 185 -2.78 -4.81 3.35
N LEU A 186 -1.54 -5.03 2.93
CA LEU A 186 -0.55 -5.86 3.63
C LEU A 186 0.40 -4.96 4.41
N GLY A 187 0.55 -5.24 5.70
CA GLY A 187 1.39 -4.47 6.58
C GLY A 187 2.14 -5.31 7.60
N THR A 188 3.00 -4.63 8.35
CA THR A 188 3.83 -5.22 9.39
C THR A 188 3.75 -4.36 10.63
N PHE A 189 3.44 -4.97 11.77
CA PHE A 189 3.62 -4.38 13.09
C PHE A 189 5.05 -4.57 13.56
N VAL A 190 5.62 -3.53 14.20
CA VAL A 190 6.95 -3.54 14.79
C VAL A 190 6.82 -3.43 16.31
N TYR A 191 7.30 -4.45 17.00
CA TYR A 191 7.30 -4.55 18.46
C TYR A 191 8.50 -3.83 19.07
N ALA A 192 8.38 -3.41 20.33
CA ALA A 192 9.42 -2.69 21.07
C ALA A 192 10.75 -3.47 21.15
N ASN A 193 10.69 -4.81 21.14
CA ASN A 193 11.88 -5.67 21.15
C ASN A 193 12.49 -5.89 19.74
N GLY A 194 11.93 -5.28 18.69
CA GLY A 194 12.36 -5.41 17.30
C GLY A 194 11.73 -6.57 16.53
N MET A 195 10.91 -7.41 17.16
CA MET A 195 10.14 -8.43 16.44
C MET A 195 9.10 -7.78 15.52
N THR A 196 8.74 -8.49 14.45
CA THR A 196 7.77 -8.02 13.47
C THR A 196 6.68 -9.05 13.25
N GLN A 197 5.44 -8.61 13.09
CA GLN A 197 4.31 -9.47 12.77
C GLN A 197 3.56 -8.92 11.56
N ASN A 198 3.38 -9.75 10.53
CA ASN A 198 2.66 -9.37 9.33
C ASN A 198 1.15 -9.48 9.53
N PHE A 199 0.41 -8.59 8.87
CA PHE A 199 -1.03 -8.63 8.81
C PHE A 199 -1.53 -8.27 7.41
N PHE A 200 -2.76 -8.67 7.11
CA PHE A 200 -3.51 -8.09 6.01
C PHE A 200 -4.95 -7.81 6.42
N VAL A 201 -5.57 -6.84 5.74
CA VAL A 201 -6.99 -6.55 5.83
C VAL A 201 -7.58 -6.43 4.43
N ASN A 202 -8.81 -6.93 4.24
CA ASN A 202 -9.56 -6.92 2.99
C ASN A 202 -10.77 -6.01 3.14
N ILE A 203 -10.88 -5.03 2.25
CA ILE A 203 -11.96 -4.05 2.24
C ILE A 203 -12.52 -3.99 0.82
N PHE A 204 -13.84 -4.17 0.69
CA PHE A 204 -14.50 -4.06 -0.61
C PHE A 204 -14.49 -2.62 -1.12
N GLU A 205 -14.49 -2.47 -2.44
CA GLU A 205 -14.61 -1.16 -3.08
C GLU A 205 -15.85 -0.41 -2.56
N GLY A 206 -15.64 0.85 -2.17
CA GLY A 206 -16.69 1.72 -1.62
C GLY A 206 -17.13 1.38 -0.18
N ALA A 207 -16.60 0.32 0.42
CA ALA A 207 -16.90 -0.03 1.80
C ALA A 207 -16.05 0.77 2.79
N SER A 208 -16.61 1.01 3.98
CA SER A 208 -15.92 1.62 5.13
C SER A 208 -15.59 0.58 6.21
N VAL A 209 -15.69 -0.70 5.89
CA VAL A 209 -15.54 -1.82 6.84
C VAL A 209 -14.64 -2.90 6.28
N ILE A 210 -13.96 -3.58 7.18
CA ILE A 210 -13.10 -4.74 6.94
C ILE A 210 -13.98 -5.98 6.95
N GLU A 211 -13.94 -6.74 5.86
CA GLU A 211 -14.70 -7.99 5.71
C GLU A 211 -13.80 -9.24 5.75
N GLY A 212 -12.47 -9.05 5.81
CA GLY A 212 -11.52 -10.13 6.09
C GLY A 212 -10.22 -9.58 6.65
N TYR A 213 -9.58 -10.30 7.57
CA TYR A 213 -8.23 -10.00 8.03
C TYR A 213 -7.46 -11.27 8.35
N ASN A 214 -6.15 -11.14 8.40
CA ASN A 214 -5.27 -12.13 9.01
C ASN A 214 -4.14 -11.40 9.72
N ILE A 215 -3.75 -11.96 10.86
CA ILE A 215 -2.53 -11.58 11.57
C ILE A 215 -1.70 -12.85 11.66
N SER A 216 -0.49 -12.81 11.12
CA SER A 216 0.44 -13.94 11.18
C SER A 216 0.80 -14.30 12.62
N ALA A 217 1.30 -15.51 12.85
CA ALA A 217 1.89 -15.83 14.15
C ALA A 217 3.09 -14.89 14.41
N LEU A 218 3.27 -14.52 15.68
CA LEU A 218 4.44 -13.76 16.14
C LEU A 218 5.68 -14.67 16.22
#